data_AF-A0A6C0H0U6-F1
#
_entry.id   AF-A0A6C0H0U6-F1
#
_cell.length_a   1.000
_cell.length_b   1.000
_cell.length_c   1.000
_cell.angle_alpha   90.00
_cell.angle_beta   90.00
_cell.angle_gamma   90.00
#
_symmetry.space_group_name_H-M   'P 1'
#
loop_
_entity.id
_entity.type
_entity.pdbx_description
1 polymer ?
#
loop_
_entity_poly.entity_id
_entity_poly.type
_entity_poly.pdbx_seq_one_letter_code
_entity_poly.pdbx_strand_id
1 'polypeptide(L)'
;MKLVYLFFPIVNSEFIKNVNINPCRNCIHYKPDYPTSLSKCNNFGVKNIVDNAIEYDYAEKCRTDESKCGLEGKYFKKDNFANLKIVKNNIIRNSFYISIPFILTVYLLGLAYEIKKSQ
;
A
#
# COMPACT_ATOMS: atom_id res chain seq x y z
N MET A 1 14.42 16.17 -31.68
CA MET A 1 13.39 15.71 -30.73
C MET A 1 13.77 14.35 -30.15
N LYS A 2 14.56 14.32 -29.07
CA LYS A 2 14.94 13.10 -28.33
C LYS A 2 15.34 13.52 -26.91
N LEU A 3 14.41 13.57 -25.95
CA LEU A 3 14.75 13.90 -24.56
C LEU A 3 13.64 13.60 -23.54
N VAL A 4 13.04 12.39 -23.60
CA VAL A 4 12.01 11.99 -22.60
C VAL A 4 12.19 10.55 -22.10
N TYR A 5 13.42 10.05 -21.98
CA TYR A 5 13.67 8.68 -21.48
C TYR A 5 14.62 8.58 -20.28
N LEU A 6 14.87 9.66 -19.52
CA LEU A 6 15.90 9.65 -18.47
C LEU A 6 15.43 9.45 -17.02
N PHE A 7 14.16 9.14 -16.73
CA PHE A 7 13.73 9.08 -15.32
C PHE A 7 12.73 7.97 -14.96
N PHE A 8 12.89 6.77 -15.51
CA PHE A 8 12.32 5.59 -14.87
C PHE A 8 13.39 4.53 -14.68
N PRO A 9 13.87 4.29 -13.45
CA PRO A 9 14.64 3.08 -13.19
C PRO A 9 13.72 1.90 -13.48
N ILE A 10 14.07 1.12 -14.50
CA ILE A 10 13.49 -0.20 -14.73
C ILE A 10 14.00 -1.06 -13.58
N VAL A 11 13.20 -1.14 -12.51
CA VAL A 11 13.45 -2.06 -11.40
C VAL A 11 12.99 -3.45 -11.85
N ASN A 12 13.88 -4.15 -12.55
CA ASN A 12 13.77 -5.59 -12.78
C ASN A 12 14.36 -6.32 -11.59
N SER A 13 13.54 -6.59 -10.58
CA SER A 13 13.80 -7.69 -9.66
C SER A 13 12.49 -8.40 -9.36
N GLU A 14 12.39 -9.67 -9.78
CA GLU A 14 11.30 -10.57 -9.40
C GLU A 14 11.29 -10.88 -7.89
N PHE A 15 12.29 -10.39 -7.15
CA PHE A 15 12.44 -10.59 -5.72
C PHE A 15 12.31 -9.26 -4.98
N ILE A 16 11.38 -9.22 -4.02
CA ILE A 16 11.27 -8.13 -3.06
C ILE A 16 12.39 -8.31 -2.03
N LYS A 17 13.50 -7.57 -2.18
CA LYS A 17 14.51 -7.44 -1.13
C LYS A 17 14.04 -6.37 -0.12
N ASN A 18 13.05 -6.71 0.69
CA ASN A 18 12.66 -5.94 1.87
C ASN A 18 12.67 -6.86 3.08
N VAL A 19 13.86 -7.07 3.66
CA VAL A 19 14.05 -7.85 4.89
C VAL A 19 13.26 -7.25 6.07
N ASN A 20 12.89 -5.97 5.99
CA ASN A 20 12.30 -5.20 7.09
C ASN A 20 10.80 -4.89 6.94
N ILE A 21 10.13 -5.33 5.87
CA ILE A 21 8.69 -5.10 5.67
C ILE A 21 8.00 -6.45 5.58
N ASN A 22 6.98 -6.68 6.42
CA ASN A 22 6.19 -7.91 6.39
C ASN A 22 5.59 -8.10 4.98
N PRO A 23 6.13 -9.05 4.19
CA PRO A 23 5.81 -9.18 2.77
C PRO A 23 4.34 -9.57 2.58
N CYS A 24 3.73 -10.17 3.61
CA CYS A 24 2.34 -10.56 3.57
C CYS A 24 1.39 -9.38 3.43
N ARG A 25 1.72 -8.14 3.82
CA ARG A 25 0.81 -6.98 3.69
C ARG A 25 0.36 -6.70 2.25
N ASN A 26 1.16 -7.10 1.27
CA ASN A 26 0.84 -6.96 -0.14
C ASN A 26 0.23 -8.23 -0.76
N CYS A 27 0.06 -9.30 0.02
CA CYS A 27 -0.56 -10.53 -0.42
C CYS A 27 -2.09 -10.36 -0.50
N ILE A 28 -2.73 -10.87 -1.55
CA ILE A 28 -4.19 -10.88 -1.69
C ILE A 28 -4.90 -11.69 -0.60
N HIS A 29 -4.20 -12.64 0.01
CA HIS A 29 -4.70 -13.49 1.10
C HIS A 29 -4.40 -12.89 2.48
N TYR A 30 -3.86 -11.68 2.55
CA TYR A 30 -3.63 -11.00 3.81
C TYR A 30 -4.94 -10.55 4.42
N LYS A 31 -5.17 -10.97 5.66
CA LYS A 31 -6.31 -10.55 6.46
C LYS A 31 -5.79 -9.76 7.66
N PRO A 32 -5.99 -8.44 7.72
CA PRO A 32 -5.68 -7.70 8.94
C PRO A 32 -6.60 -8.21 10.05
N ASP A 33 -6.02 -8.44 11.22
CA ASP A 33 -6.76 -8.74 12.44
C ASP A 33 -6.70 -7.47 13.30
N TYR A 34 -7.84 -7.07 13.86
CA TYR A 34 -7.96 -5.92 14.75
C TYR A 34 -8.84 -6.36 15.92
N PRO A 35 -8.43 -6.13 17.18
CA PRO A 35 -7.37 -5.23 17.66
C PRO A 35 -5.97 -5.87 17.79
N THR A 36 -5.86 -7.18 17.60
CA THR A 36 -4.61 -7.93 17.67
C THR A 36 -3.72 -7.52 16.52
N SER A 37 -2.59 -6.86 16.77
CA SER A 37 -1.60 -6.46 15.74
C SER A 37 -0.99 -7.62 14.91
N LEU A 38 -1.51 -8.84 15.08
CA LEU A 38 -1.09 -10.07 14.42
C LEU A 38 -1.99 -10.37 13.23
N SER A 39 -1.50 -10.06 12.04
CA SER A 39 -2.20 -10.36 10.79
C SER A 39 -2.41 -11.86 10.54
N LYS A 40 -3.53 -12.21 9.91
CA LYS A 40 -3.94 -13.56 9.55
C LYS A 40 -3.81 -13.83 8.04
N CYS A 41 -3.74 -15.10 7.67
CA CYS A 41 -3.80 -15.55 6.28
C CYS A 41 -5.20 -16.08 5.97
N ASN A 42 -5.87 -15.54 4.95
CA ASN A 42 -7.20 -15.99 4.53
C ASN A 42 -7.18 -17.32 3.75
N ASN A 43 -6.00 -17.83 3.41
CA ASN A 43 -5.84 -19.07 2.64
C ASN A 43 -5.66 -20.31 3.54
N PHE A 44 -5.23 -20.12 4.78
CA PHE A 44 -4.89 -21.20 5.70
C PHE A 44 -5.55 -20.99 7.06
N GLY A 45 -6.01 -22.09 7.64
CA GLY A 45 -6.69 -22.10 8.93
C GLY A 45 -7.43 -23.41 9.14
N VAL A 46 -8.15 -23.47 10.26
CA VAL A 46 -8.96 -24.63 10.64
C VAL A 46 -10.42 -24.19 10.66
N LYS A 47 -11.27 -24.91 9.93
CA LYS A 47 -12.72 -24.72 9.99
C LYS A 47 -13.31 -25.72 10.98
N ASN A 48 -14.00 -25.23 12.00
CA ASN A 48 -14.86 -26.05 12.81
C ASN A 48 -16.14 -26.37 12.02
N ILE A 49 -16.43 -27.65 11.86
CA ILE A 49 -17.56 -28.14 11.07
C ILE A 49 -18.91 -28.01 11.79
N VAL A 50 -18.89 -27.88 13.12
CA VAL A 50 -20.10 -27.84 13.95
C VAL A 50 -20.73 -26.45 13.94
N ASP A 51 -19.94 -25.41 14.15
CA ASP A 51 -20.38 -24.01 14.23
C ASP A 51 -20.02 -23.19 12.97
N ASN A 52 -19.35 -23.81 12.00
CA ASN A 52 -18.81 -23.17 10.80
C ASN A 52 -17.78 -22.05 11.06
N ALA A 53 -17.25 -21.93 12.27
CA ALA A 53 -16.22 -20.95 12.60
C ALA A 53 -14.89 -21.31 11.90
N ILE A 54 -14.18 -20.30 11.39
CA ILE A 54 -12.87 -20.48 10.77
C ILE A 54 -11.82 -19.74 11.61
N GLU A 55 -10.90 -20.49 12.20
CA GLU A 55 -9.72 -19.95 12.84
C GLU A 55 -8.59 -19.86 11.82
N TYR A 56 -8.28 -18.64 11.39
CA TYR A 56 -7.24 -18.39 10.41
C TYR A 56 -5.84 -18.47 11.05
N ASP A 57 -4.89 -18.98 10.27
CA ASP A 57 -3.49 -19.02 10.65
C ASP A 57 -2.86 -17.62 10.59
N TYR A 58 -1.79 -17.41 11.36
CA TYR A 58 -1.02 -16.17 11.29
C TYR A 58 -0.27 -16.06 9.96
N ALA A 59 -0.34 -14.89 9.32
CA ALA A 59 0.26 -14.65 8.01
C ALA A 59 1.79 -14.84 8.02
N GLU A 60 2.44 -14.44 9.11
CA GLU A 60 3.89 -14.61 9.28
C GLU A 60 4.27 -16.09 9.39
N LYS A 61 3.54 -16.87 10.20
CA LYS A 61 3.76 -18.32 10.32
C LYS A 61 3.55 -19.04 8.97
N CYS A 62 2.54 -18.63 8.20
CA CYS A 62 2.33 -19.19 6.87
C CYS A 62 3.47 -18.88 5.90
N ARG A 63 4.15 -17.74 6.07
CA ARG A 63 5.26 -17.30 5.21
C ARG A 63 6.56 -18.05 5.48
N THR A 64 6.79 -18.44 6.72
CA THR A 64 7.99 -19.21 7.12
C THR A 64 7.83 -20.72 6.94
N ASP A 65 6.63 -21.19 6.58
CA ASP A 65 6.31 -22.60 6.39
C ASP A 65 6.21 -22.90 4.89
N GLU A 66 7.16 -23.65 4.35
CA GLU A 66 7.23 -24.05 2.93
C GLU A 66 6.07 -24.96 2.50
N SER A 67 5.38 -25.62 3.44
CA SER A 67 4.16 -26.36 3.12
C SER A 67 2.96 -25.44 2.87
N LYS A 68 3.04 -24.17 3.33
CA LYS A 68 2.02 -23.14 3.19
C LYS A 68 2.42 -22.09 2.15
N CYS A 69 2.53 -20.81 2.54
CA CYS A 69 2.93 -19.77 1.59
C CYS A 69 4.40 -19.94 1.18
N GLY A 70 5.25 -20.44 2.09
CA GLY A 70 6.70 -20.56 1.90
C GLY A 70 7.39 -19.23 1.66
N LEU A 71 8.72 -19.21 1.69
CA LEU A 71 9.51 -18.02 1.33
C LEU A 71 9.51 -17.77 -0.18
N GLU A 72 9.22 -18.79 -0.99
CA GLU A 72 9.01 -18.61 -2.43
C GLU A 72 7.68 -17.91 -2.75
N GLY A 73 6.73 -17.91 -1.80
CA GLY A 73 5.45 -17.23 -1.99
C GLY A 73 4.56 -17.99 -2.97
N LYS A 74 4.46 -19.31 -2.80
CA LYS A 74 3.74 -20.24 -3.68
C LYS A 74 2.31 -19.81 -4.04
N TYR A 75 1.63 -19.17 -3.08
CA TYR A 75 0.25 -18.67 -3.23
C TYR A 75 0.17 -17.14 -3.35
N PHE A 76 1.30 -16.46 -3.54
CA PHE A 76 1.36 -15.03 -3.70
C PHE A 76 0.92 -14.66 -5.12
N LYS A 77 -0.36 -14.32 -5.30
CA LYS A 77 -0.80 -13.68 -6.54
C LYS A 77 -0.33 -12.23 -6.52
N LYS A 78 0.39 -11.84 -7.58
CA LYS A 78 0.81 -10.46 -7.81
C LYS A 78 -0.42 -9.56 -7.76
N ASP A 79 -0.42 -8.60 -6.83
CA ASP A 79 -1.44 -7.56 -6.81
C ASP A 79 -1.18 -6.62 -8.00
N ASN A 80 -2.02 -6.72 -9.03
CA ASN A 80 -1.93 -5.87 -10.23
C ASN A 80 -2.12 -4.38 -9.89
N PHE A 81 -2.67 -4.06 -8.72
CA PHE A 81 -2.90 -2.69 -8.24
C PHE A 81 -1.86 -2.24 -7.21
N ALA A 82 -0.79 -3.02 -6.96
CA ALA A 82 0.26 -2.64 -6.01
C ALA A 82 0.84 -1.26 -6.32
N ASN A 83 1.09 -0.96 -7.60
CA ASN A 83 1.58 0.34 -8.06
C ASN A 83 0.58 1.47 -7.76
N LEU A 84 -0.72 1.22 -7.94
CA LEU A 84 -1.75 2.21 -7.63
C LEU A 84 -1.87 2.47 -6.12
N LYS A 85 -1.71 1.44 -5.28
CA LYS A 85 -1.68 1.61 -3.82
C LYS A 85 -0.50 2.48 -3.37
N ILE A 86 0.69 2.28 -3.96
CA ILE A 86 1.88 3.10 -3.68
C ILE A 86 1.64 4.55 -4.09
N VAL A 87 1.12 4.79 -5.30
CA VAL A 87 0.79 6.14 -5.78
C VAL A 87 -0.24 6.81 -4.89
N LYS A 88 -1.32 6.10 -4.53
CA LYS A 88 -2.36 6.61 -3.62
C LYS A 88 -1.78 7.01 -2.26
N ASN A 89 -0.94 6.17 -1.65
CA ASN A 89 -0.32 6.50 -0.37
C ASN A 89 0.62 7.70 -0.46
N ASN A 90 1.38 7.84 -1.54
CA ASN A 90 2.23 9.01 -1.75
C ASN A 90 1.41 10.29 -1.92
N ILE A 91 0.29 10.24 -2.64
CA ILE A 91 -0.62 11.39 -2.80
C ILE A 91 -1.22 11.79 -1.45
N ILE A 92 -1.73 10.84 -0.67
CA ILE A 92 -2.32 11.11 0.65
C ILE A 92 -1.27 11.70 1.59
N ARG A 93 -0.06 11.13 1.64
CA ARG A 93 1.01 11.61 2.51
C ARG A 93 1.46 13.03 2.15
N ASN A 94 1.46 13.34 0.85
CA ASN A 94 1.84 14.66 0.36
C ASN A 94 0.66 15.63 0.22
N SER A 95 -0.55 15.24 0.66
CA SER A 95 -1.78 16.02 0.48
C SER A 95 -1.68 17.40 1.15
N PHE A 96 -1.02 17.49 2.30
CA PHE A 96 -0.80 18.76 3.00
C PHE A 96 0.13 19.71 2.22
N TYR A 97 1.15 19.17 1.55
CA TYR A 97 2.06 19.96 0.73
C TYR A 97 1.40 20.51 -0.54
N ILE A 98 0.28 19.94 -0.97
CA ILE A 98 -0.51 20.42 -2.12
C ILE A 98 -1.58 21.42 -1.66
N SER A 99 -2.28 21.14 -0.55
CA SER A 99 -3.40 21.98 -0.11
C SER A 99 -2.97 23.35 0.45
N ILE A 100 -1.84 23.42 1.17
CA ILE A 100 -1.35 24.67 1.77
C ILE A 100 -1.01 25.75 0.73
N PRO A 101 -0.19 25.50 -0.31
CA PRO A 101 0.12 26.52 -1.32
C PRO A 101 -1.11 26.91 -2.15
N PHE A 102 -2.07 26.00 -2.34
CA PHE A 102 -3.32 26.32 -3.02
C PHE A 102 -4.19 27.31 -2.22
N ILE A 103 -4.33 27.09 -0.91
CA ILE A 103 -5.07 28.03 -0.04
C ILE A 103 -4.36 29.38 0.01
N LEU A 104 -3.03 29.39 0.12
CA LEU A 104 -2.24 30.62 0.16
C LEU A 104 -2.36 31.41 -1.15
N THR A 105 -2.32 30.75 -2.30
CA THR A 105 -2.47 31.41 -3.61
C THR A 105 -3.85 32.01 -3.79
N VAL A 106 -4.91 31.31 -3.41
CA VAL A 106 -6.28 31.86 -3.43
C VAL A 106 -6.40 33.09 -2.52
N TYR A 107 -5.82 33.02 -1.32
CA TYR A 107 -5.82 34.14 -0.37
C TYR A 107 -5.09 35.37 -0.93
N LEU A 108 -3.90 35.19 -1.51
CA LEU A 108 -3.11 36.27 -2.11
C LEU A 108 -3.83 36.90 -3.31
N LEU A 109 -4.49 36.10 -4.15
CA LEU A 109 -5.30 36.60 -5.26
C LEU A 109 -6.48 37.43 -4.78
N GLY A 110 -7.14 37.02 -3.68
CA GLY A 110 -8.21 37.80 -3.04
C GLY A 110 -7.73 39.16 -2.54
N LEU A 111 -6.57 39.20 -1.87
CA LEU A 111 -5.96 40.46 -1.43
C LEU A 111 -5.59 41.37 -2.61
N ALA A 112 -5.00 40.81 -3.67
CA ALA A 112 -4.64 41.56 -4.87
C ALA A 112 -5.89 42.16 -5.56
N TYR A 113 -7.02 41.45 -5.54
CA TYR A 113 -8.29 41.94 -6.08
C TYR A 113 -8.83 43.14 -5.29
N GLU A 114 -8.85 43.09 -3.95
CA GLU A 114 -9.33 44.20 -3.12
C GLU A 114 -8.45 45.46 -3.24
N ILE A 115 -7.13 45.28 -3.37
CA ILE A 115 -6.19 46.40 -3.60
C ILE A 115 -6.51 47.06 -4.95
N LYS A 116 -6.70 46.26 -6.01
CA LYS A 116 -7.02 46.78 -7.35
C LYS A 116 -8.38 47.46 -7.41
N LYS A 117 -9.35 47.03 -6.60
CA LYS A 117 -10.68 47.67 -6.49
C LYS A 117 -10.64 49.03 -5.80
N SER A 118 -9.65 49.26 -4.94
CA SER A 118 -9.50 50.50 -4.14
C SER A 118 -8.69 51.60 -4.86
N GLN A 119 -8.16 51.32 -6.06
CA GLN A 119 -7.48 52.27 -6.95
C GLN A 119 -8.40 52.67 -8.10
#